data_AF-A0A661XWH6-F1
#
_entry.id   AF-A0A661XWH6-F1
#
_cell.length_a   1.000
_cell.length_b   1.000
_cell.length_c   1.000
_cell.angle_alpha   90.00
_cell.angle_beta   90.00
_cell.angle_gamma   90.00
#
_symmetry.space_group_name_H-M   'P 1'
#
loop_
_entity.id
_entity.type
_entity.pdbx_description
1 polymer ?
#
loop_
_entity_poly.entity_id
_entity_poly.type
_entity_poly.pdbx_seq_one_letter_code
_entity_poly.pdbx_strand_id
1 'polypeptide(L)'
;MPGVDSETKKADGSVRHYLDWEVTLSATDSTEARSGMIHYYEYCVFNDEGKITNQGGYGDFGGLMERLHGDDDYDKGDDGDE
;
A
#
# COMPACT_ATOMS: atom_id res chain seq x y z
N MET A 1 -6.45 -14.41 0.31
CA MET A 1 -6.00 -15.82 0.12
C MET A 1 -5.47 -16.37 1.44
N PRO A 2 -5.78 -17.62 1.83
CA PRO A 2 -5.19 -18.24 3.00
C PRO A 2 -3.69 -18.40 2.81
N GLY A 3 -2.96 -18.13 3.88
CA GLY A 3 -1.53 -18.31 3.97
C GLY A 3 -1.15 -19.78 4.06
N VAL A 4 0.12 -20.04 3.75
CA VAL A 4 0.71 -21.37 3.77
C VAL A 4 1.99 -21.29 4.57
N ASP A 5 2.12 -22.19 5.53
CA ASP A 5 3.34 -22.38 6.30
C ASP A 5 4.47 -22.87 5.37
N SER A 6 5.62 -22.22 5.41
CA SER A 6 6.70 -22.45 4.45
C SER A 6 7.41 -23.79 4.65
N GLU A 7 7.32 -24.40 5.84
CA GLU A 7 7.95 -25.68 6.16
C GLU A 7 7.02 -26.86 5.87
N THR A 8 5.80 -26.81 6.42
CA THR A 8 4.80 -27.88 6.37
C THR A 8 3.93 -27.84 5.11
N LYS A 9 3.94 -26.72 4.37
CA LYS A 9 3.13 -26.47 3.17
C LYS A 9 1.62 -26.57 3.39
N LYS A 10 1.17 -26.51 4.65
CA LYS A 10 -0.25 -26.50 5.01
C LYS A 10 -0.76 -25.08 5.18
N ALA A 11 -2.07 -24.90 5.02
CA ALA A 11 -2.69 -23.63 5.35
C ALA A 11 -2.47 -23.32 6.83
N ASP A 12 -1.96 -22.13 7.13
CA ASP A 12 -1.53 -21.72 8.49
C ASP A 12 -2.53 -20.75 9.15
N GLY A 13 -3.70 -20.54 8.53
CA GLY A 13 -4.74 -19.64 9.03
C GLY A 13 -4.42 -18.16 8.87
N SER A 14 -3.23 -17.80 8.36
CA SER A 14 -2.92 -16.42 8.04
C SER A 14 -3.61 -15.99 6.73
N VAL A 15 -3.70 -14.69 6.47
CA VAL A 15 -4.41 -14.14 5.31
C VAL A 15 -3.47 -13.27 4.50
N ARG A 16 -3.63 -13.26 3.17
CA ARG A 16 -2.97 -12.34 2.23
C ARG A 16 -3.99 -11.60 1.39
N HIS A 17 -3.79 -10.29 1.21
CA HIS A 17 -4.62 -9.44 0.37
C HIS A 17 -3.76 -8.63 -0.60
N TYR A 18 -4.29 -8.40 -1.80
CA TYR A 18 -3.79 -7.39 -2.72
C TYR A 18 -4.89 -6.33 -2.80
N LEU A 19 -4.54 -5.10 -2.43
CA LEU A 19 -5.49 -4.02 -2.23
C LEU A 19 -4.99 -2.79 -2.97
N ASP A 20 -5.94 -2.04 -3.50
CA ASP A 20 -5.70 -0.70 -4.01
C ASP A 20 -6.26 0.27 -2.98
N TRP A 21 -5.40 1.06 -2.36
CA TRP A 21 -5.81 2.09 -1.40
C TRP A 21 -5.67 3.46 -2.03
N GLU A 22 -6.79 4.17 -2.13
CA GLU A 22 -6.76 5.60 -2.37
C GLU A 22 -6.45 6.30 -1.05
N VAL A 23 -5.38 7.09 -1.05
CA VAL A 23 -4.95 7.90 0.09
C VAL A 23 -5.10 9.36 -0.28
N THR A 24 -5.85 10.10 0.53
CA THR A 24 -6.09 11.53 0.33
C THR A 24 -5.38 12.33 1.42
N LEU A 25 -4.48 13.23 1.01
CA LEU A 25 -3.99 14.33 1.81
C LEU A 25 -5.01 15.47 1.73
N SER A 26 -5.65 15.78 2.86
CA SER A 26 -6.63 16.85 2.95
C SER A 26 -6.01 18.23 2.68
N ALA A 27 -6.83 19.13 2.13
CA ALA A 27 -6.46 20.53 1.98
C ALA A 27 -6.17 21.21 3.34
N THR A 28 -5.33 22.24 3.31
CA THR A 28 -5.14 23.19 4.41
C THR A 28 -5.55 24.58 3.94
N ASP A 29 -5.42 25.60 4.79
CA ASP A 29 -5.69 27.00 4.39
C ASP A 29 -4.74 27.50 3.27
N SER A 30 -3.63 26.80 3.02
CA SER A 30 -2.60 27.20 2.07
C SER A 30 -2.26 26.14 1.01
N THR A 31 -2.93 24.99 1.01
CA THR A 31 -2.65 23.89 0.06
C THR A 31 -3.94 23.18 -0.33
N GLU A 32 -4.07 22.85 -1.61
CA GLU A 32 -5.19 22.03 -2.11
C GLU A 32 -5.06 20.56 -1.67
N ALA A 33 -6.18 19.83 -1.70
CA ALA A 33 -6.19 18.39 -1.42
C ALA A 33 -5.55 17.60 -2.56
N ARG A 34 -4.88 16.48 -2.23
CA ARG A 34 -4.25 15.59 -3.21
C ARG A 34 -4.56 14.14 -2.87
N SER A 35 -4.83 13.33 -3.90
CA SER A 35 -5.02 11.88 -3.77
C SER A 35 -3.96 11.12 -4.56
N GLY A 36 -3.57 9.96 -4.04
CA GLY A 36 -2.73 8.99 -4.73
C GLY A 36 -3.25 7.57 -4.48
N MET A 37 -2.96 6.66 -5.41
CA MET A 37 -3.28 5.25 -5.28
C MET A 37 -2.02 4.49 -4.88
N ILE A 38 -2.11 3.60 -3.90
CA ILE A 38 -1.07 2.61 -3.63
C ILE A 38 -1.60 1.20 -3.86
N HIS A 39 -0.89 0.46 -4.71
CA HIS A 39 -1.05 -0.98 -4.85
C HIS A 39 -0.29 -1.66 -3.72
N TYR A 40 -1.01 -2.29 -2.80
CA TYR A 40 -0.47 -2.81 -1.56
C TYR A 40 -0.74 -4.31 -1.42
N TYR A 41 0.32 -5.06 -1.18
CA TYR A 41 0.22 -6.42 -0.69
C TYR A 41 0.27 -6.41 0.82
N GLU A 42 -0.66 -7.09 1.48
CA GLU A 42 -0.73 -7.22 2.93
C GLU A 42 -0.81 -8.69 3.36
N TYR A 43 -0.21 -9.02 4.50
CA TYR A 43 -0.44 -10.26 5.21
C TYR A 43 -0.76 -10.03 6.69
N CYS A 44 -1.62 -10.88 7.25
CA CYS A 44 -1.94 -10.95 8.68
C CYS A 44 -1.85 -12.39 9.17
N VAL A 45 -1.08 -12.63 10.23
CA VAL A 45 -0.98 -13.90 10.95
C VAL A 45 -1.81 -13.80 12.22
N PHE A 46 -2.60 -14.83 12.49
CA PHE A 46 -3.51 -14.88 13.64
C PHE A 46 -3.10 -15.97 14.63
N ASN A 47 -3.39 -15.78 15.91
CA ASN A 47 -3.37 -16.87 16.90
C ASN A 47 -4.69 -17.66 16.88
N ASP A 48 -4.76 -18.72 17.69
CA ASP A 48 -5.95 -19.59 17.80
C ASP A 48 -7.21 -18.87 18.32
N GLU A 49 -7.06 -17.70 18.96
CA GLU A 49 -8.18 -16.83 19.38
C GLU A 49 -8.65 -15.89 18.25
N GLY A 50 -8.01 -15.93 17.08
CA GLY A 50 -8.30 -15.05 15.95
C GLY A 50 -7.73 -13.63 16.08
N LYS A 51 -6.75 -13.39 16.98
CA LYS A 51 -6.07 -12.10 17.12
C LYS A 51 -4.83 -12.03 16.23
N ILE A 52 -4.58 -10.87 15.64
CA ILE A 52 -3.37 -10.64 14.83
C ILE A 52 -2.14 -10.67 15.73
N THR A 53 -1.17 -11.51 15.37
CA THR A 53 0.14 -11.61 16.05
C THR A 53 1.27 -11.03 15.20
N ASN A 54 1.10 -11.01 13.88
CA ASN A 54 2.04 -10.39 12.95
C ASN A 54 1.27 -9.82 11.76
N GLN A 55 1.63 -8.62 11.34
CA GLN A 55 1.07 -7.95 10.18
C GLN A 55 2.20 -7.25 9.45
N GLY A 56 2.16 -7.30 8.13
CA GLY A 56 3.10 -6.58 7.29
C GLY A 56 2.64 -6.54 5.86
N GLY A 57 3.41 -5.85 5.03
CA GLY A 57 3.07 -5.72 3.63
C GLY A 57 4.10 -4.95 2.85
N TYR A 58 3.86 -4.87 1.54
CA TYR A 58 4.73 -4.23 0.57
C TYR A 58 3.91 -3.35 -0.36
N GLY A 59 4.39 -2.14 -0.57
CA GLY A 59 3.86 -1.17 -1.52
C GLY A 59 4.86 -0.04 -1.71
N ASP A 60 4.71 0.73 -2.78
CA ASP A 60 5.56 1.89 -3.04
C ASP A 60 5.09 3.11 -2.25
N PHE A 61 5.43 3.13 -0.96
CA PHE A 61 5.15 4.27 -0.10
C PHE A 61 5.98 5.49 -0.45
N GLY A 62 7.17 5.31 -1.04
CA GLY A 62 8.01 6.42 -1.48
C GLY A 62 7.34 7.22 -2.59
N GLY A 63 6.97 6.52 -3.67
CA GLY A 63 6.22 7.11 -4.78
C GLY A 63 4.86 7.68 -4.36
N LEU A 64 4.17 7.04 -3.42
CA LEU A 64 2.93 7.60 -2.86
C LEU A 64 3.19 8.94 -2.15
N MET A 65 4.20 9.01 -1.28
CA MET A 65 4.51 10.25 -0.55
C MET A 65 5.00 11.35 -1.49
N GLU A 66 5.75 11.00 -2.52
CA GLU A 66 6.13 11.92 -3.59
C GLU A 66 4.89 12.44 -4.34
N ARG A 67 3.93 11.57 -4.70
CA ARG A 67 2.67 12.00 -5.35
C ARG A 67 1.85 12.95 -4.48
N LEU A 68 1.83 12.73 -3.16
CA LEU A 68 1.05 13.52 -2.22
C LEU A 68 1.75 14.85 -1.85
N HIS A 69 3.07 14.85 -1.70
CA HIS A 69 3.84 15.98 -1.15
C HIS A 69 4.82 16.64 -2.13
N GLY A 70 5.04 16.07 -3.31
CA GLY A 70 5.92 16.63 -4.33
C GLY A 70 5.38 17.94 -4.91
N ASP A 71 6.26 18.77 -5.45
CA ASP A 71 5.87 19.99 -6.13
C ASP A 71 5.20 19.65 -7.48
N ASP A 72 4.22 20.44 -7.90
CA ASP A 72 3.44 20.18 -9.13
C ASP A 72 4.29 20.22 -10.42
N ASP A 73 5.56 20.64 -10.33
CA ASP A 73 6.50 20.68 -11.46
C ASP A 73 7.11 19.31 -11.82
N TYR A 74 6.94 18.28 -10.99
CA TYR A 74 7.51 16.94 -11.24
C TYR A 74 6.68 16.07 -12.19
N ASP A 75 5.44 16.47 -12.51
CA ASP A 75 4.52 15.75 -13.41
C ASP A 75 4.76 16.05 -14.90
N LYS A 76 5.80 16.82 -15.24
CA LYS A 76 6.30 16.87 -16.63
C LYS A 76 7.18 15.67 -16.91
N GLY A 77 6.53 14.51 -16.99
CA GLY A 77 7.06 13.38 -17.73
C GLY A 77 7.36 13.81 -19.17
N ASP A 78 8.55 13.43 -19.61
CA ASP A 78 9.05 13.36 -20.98
C ASP A 78 7.94 12.99 -21.98
N ASP A 79 7.27 13.99 -22.56
CA ASP A 79 6.60 13.84 -23.85
C ASP A 79 7.71 13.66 -24.88
N GLY A 80 8.12 12.41 -25.06
CA GLY A 80 9.01 11.99 -26.13
C GLY A 80 8.40 12.38 -27.48
N ASP A 81 8.83 13.52 -28.01
CA ASP A 81 8.68 13.87 -29.41
C ASP A 81 9.49 12.86 -30.25
N GLU A 82 8.80 12.00 -31.00
CA GLU A 82 9.32 11.37 -32.22
C GLU A 82 9.44 12.40 -33.36
#